data_AF-A0A2T3M7U8-F1
#
_entry.id   AF-A0A2T3M7U8-F1
#
_cell.length_a   1.000
_cell.length_b   1.000
_cell.length_c   1.000
_cell.angle_alpha   90.00
_cell.angle_beta   90.00
_cell.angle_gamma   90.00
#
_symmetry.space_group_name_H-M   'P 1'
#
loop_
_entity.id
_entity.type
_entity.pdbx_description
1 polymer ?
#
loop_
_entity_poly.entity_id
_entity_poly.type
_entity_poly.pdbx_seq_one_letter_code
_entity_poly.pdbx_strand_id
1 'polypeptide(L)' 'MFDAKLEVKRLKQQAKEKRGIRYYPSRLDKVGLEIIKMREEKASFQMIQQSLYERHNIEVESSTIYRWVKRHG' A
#
# COMPACT_ATOMS: atom_id res chain seq x y z
N MET A 1 17.00 24.97 -25.30
CA MET A 1 17.42 23.58 -25.00
C MET A 1 16.63 23.11 -23.80
N PHE A 2 16.00 21.94 -23.85
CA PHE A 2 15.20 21.39 -22.75
C PHE A 2 16.12 20.84 -21.65
N ASP A 3 15.93 21.28 -20.42
CA ASP A 3 16.65 20.75 -19.25
C ASP A 3 15.77 19.74 -18.50
N ALA A 4 16.05 18.45 -18.74
CA ALA A 4 15.31 17.34 -18.14
C ALA A 4 15.42 17.31 -16.61
N LYS A 5 16.53 17.76 -16.00
CA LYS A 5 16.71 17.72 -14.54
C LYS A 5 15.79 18.74 -13.87
N LEU A 6 15.71 19.93 -14.45
CA LEU A 6 14.86 21.02 -13.96
C LEU A 6 13.38 20.65 -14.08
N GLU A 7 12.98 20.02 -15.19
CA GLU A 7 11.59 19.57 -15.38
C GLU A 7 11.20 18.43 -14.43
N VAL A 8 12.08 17.44 -14.21
CA VAL A 8 11.82 16.37 -13.23
C VAL A 8 11.67 16.91 -11.81
N LYS A 9 12.48 17.93 -11.43
CA LYS A 9 12.35 18.57 -10.10
C LYS A 9 11.00 19.26 -9.96
N ARG A 10 10.56 19.99 -11.00
CA ARG A 10 9.24 20.65 -11.05
C ARG A 10 8.10 19.64 -10.91
N LEU A 11 8.15 18.54 -11.67
CA LEU A 11 7.15 17.48 -11.65
C LEU A 11 7.06 16.79 -10.28
N LYS A 12 8.21 16.52 -9.63
CA LYS A 12 8.24 15.94 -8.27
C LYS A 12 7.59 16.85 -7.23
N GLN A 13 7.82 18.15 -7.33
CA GLN A 13 7.25 19.13 -6.41
C GLN A 13 5.74 19.26 -6.59
N GLN A 14 5.27 19.36 -7.84
CA GLN A 14 3.84 19.34 -8.16
C GLN A 14 3.16 18.05 -7.70
N ALA A 15 3.80 16.91 -7.89
CA ALA A 15 3.27 15.63 -7.42
C ALA A 15 3.18 15.57 -5.88
N LYS A 16 4.10 16.21 -5.15
CA LYS A 16 4.05 16.31 -3.69
C LYS A 16 2.90 17.21 -3.23
N GLU A 17 2.70 18.35 -3.88
CA GLU A 17 1.62 19.30 -3.58
C GLU A 17 0.24 18.71 -3.90
N LYS A 18 0.14 17.91 -4.98
CA LYS A 18 -1.10 17.23 -5.38
C LYS A 18 -1.42 15.97 -4.55
N ARG A 19 -0.50 15.47 -3.72
CA ARG A 19 -0.78 14.33 -2.84
C ARG A 19 -1.74 14.80 -1.74
N GLY A 20 -3.03 14.67 -2.02
CA GLY A 20 -4.07 14.94 -1.04
C GLY A 20 -3.96 14.04 0.19
N ILE A 21 -4.50 14.53 1.30
CA ILE A 21 -4.68 13.74 2.52
C ILE A 21 -5.65 12.61 2.19
N ARG A 22 -5.33 11.39 2.62
CA ARG A 22 -6.26 10.27 2.47
C ARG A 22 -7.37 10.44 3.51
N TYR A 23 -8.55 10.86 3.05
CA TYR A 23 -9.70 11.08 3.94
C TYR A 23 -10.29 9.79 4.51
N TYR A 24 -10.09 8.65 3.83
CA TYR A 24 -10.63 7.37 4.23
C TYR A 24 -9.52 6.35 4.54
N PRO A 25 -9.55 5.70 5.72
CA PRO A 25 -8.63 4.62 6.03
C PRO A 25 -8.84 3.45 5.05
N SER A 26 -7.76 2.76 4.72
CA SER A 26 -7.79 1.52 3.94
C SER A 26 -8.65 0.48 4.65
N ARG A 27 -9.34 -0.39 3.90
CA ARG A 27 -9.96 -1.60 4.49
C ARG A 27 -8.90 -2.48 5.18
N LEU A 28 -7.66 -2.47 4.67
CA LEU A 28 -6.53 -3.16 5.29
C LEU A 28 -6.10 -2.57 6.64
N ASP A 29 -6.38 -1.28 6.90
CA ASP A 29 -6.01 -0.65 8.17
C ASP A 29 -6.81 -1.27 9.33
N LYS A 30 -8.03 -1.77 9.05
CA LYS A 30 -8.88 -2.46 10.05
C LYS A 30 -8.34 -3.81 10.49
N VAL A 31 -7.57 -4.47 9.63
CA VAL A 31 -7.05 -5.84 9.82
C VAL A 31 -5.51 -5.85 9.77
N GLY A 32 -4.90 -4.67 9.94
CA GLY A 32 -3.46 -4.48 9.71
C GLY A 32 -2.58 -5.30 10.64
N LEU A 33 -2.98 -5.45 11.90
CA LEU A 33 -2.27 -6.28 12.87
C LEU A 33 -2.25 -7.76 12.47
N GLU A 34 -3.34 -8.29 11.92
CA GLU A 34 -3.40 -9.66 11.43
C GLU A 34 -2.45 -9.86 10.25
N ILE A 35 -2.44 -8.92 9.30
CA ILE A 35 -1.55 -8.93 8.13
C ILE A 35 -0.08 -8.94 8.58
N ILE A 36 0.29 -8.10 9.54
CA ILE A 36 1.68 -8.01 10.06
C ILE A 36 2.07 -9.34 10.73
N LYS A 37 1.23 -9.88 11.62
CA LYS A 37 1.50 -11.18 12.26
C LYS A 37 1.66 -12.32 11.26
N MET A 38 0.80 -12.39 10.24
CA MET A 38 0.94 -13.39 9.18
C MET A 38 2.27 -13.23 8.41
N ARG A 39 2.74 -11.99 8.20
CA ARG A 39 4.04 -11.74 7.56
C ARG A 39 5.23 -12.10 8.45
N GLU A 40 5.14 -11.87 9.75
CA GLU A 40 6.16 -12.30 10.73
C GLU A 40 6.32 -13.82 10.73
N GLU A 41 5.20 -14.56 10.60
CA GLU A 41 5.15 -16.01 10.39
C GLU A 41 5.53 -16.46 8.96
N LYS A 42 6.11 -15.55 8.15
CA LYS A 42 6.57 -15.79 6.77
C LYS A 42 5.48 -16.23 5.79
N ALA A 43 4.19 -16.00 6.07
CA ALA A 43 3.12 -16.28 5.12
C ALA A 43 3.31 -15.47 3.83
N SER A 44 3.06 -16.08 2.66
CA SER A 44 3.15 -15.39 1.38
C SER A 44 2.02 -14.35 1.24
N PHE A 45 2.21 -13.35 0.37
CA PHE A 45 1.14 -12.36 0.12
C PHE A 45 -0.13 -12.98 -0.48
N GLN A 46 0.00 -14.10 -1.20
CA GLN A 46 -1.13 -14.87 -1.73
C GLN A 46 -1.91 -15.57 -0.61
N MET A 47 -1.21 -16.15 0.37
CA MET A 47 -1.84 -16.72 1.56
C MET A 47 -2.58 -15.66 2.37
N ILE A 48 -1.99 -14.47 2.50
CA ILE A 48 -2.64 -13.35 3.19
C ILE A 48 -3.86 -12.87 2.41
N GLN A 49 -3.77 -12.76 1.08
CA GLN A 49 -4.92 -12.43 0.23
C GLN A 49 -6.08 -13.42 0.44
N GLN A 50 -5.79 -14.72 0.41
CA GLN A 50 -6.79 -15.75 0.63
C GLN A 50 -7.41 -15.64 2.04
N SER A 51 -6.59 -15.49 3.07
CA SER A 51 -7.06 -15.30 4.46
C SER A 51 -7.94 -14.06 4.62
N LEU A 52 -7.58 -12.94 3.97
CA LEU A 52 -8.37 -11.70 3.98
C LEU A 52 -9.73 -11.86 3.29
N TYR A 53 -9.78 -12.62 2.21
CA TYR A 53 -11.03 -12.94 1.54
C TYR A 53 -11.90 -13.85 2.42
N GLU A 54 -11.35 -14.96 2.91
CA GLU A 54 -12.09 -15.97 3.70
C GLU A 54 -12.63 -15.42 5.03
N ARG A 55 -11.84 -14.61 5.74
CA ARG A 55 -12.22 -14.14 7.10
C ARG A 55 -12.99 -12.83 7.10
N HIS A 56 -12.65 -11.93 6.18
CA HIS A 56 -13.10 -10.54 6.22
C HIS A 56 -13.86 -10.12 4.96
N ASN A 57 -14.00 -11.02 3.98
CA ASN A 57 -14.55 -10.71 2.66
C ASN A 57 -13.88 -9.48 2.02
N ILE A 58 -12.55 -9.39 2.19
CA ILE A 58 -11.72 -8.33 1.62
C ILE A 58 -11.02 -8.89 0.38
N GLU A 59 -11.60 -8.60 -0.78
CA GLU A 59 -10.96 -8.90 -2.06
C GLU A 59 -9.96 -7.79 -2.41
N VAL A 60 -8.67 -8.14 -2.39
CA VAL A 60 -7.56 -7.24 -2.70
C VAL A 60 -6.45 -7.99 -3.42
N GLU A 61 -5.76 -7.28 -4.30
CA GLU A 61 -4.58 -7.82 -4.96
C GLU A 61 -3.42 -8.01 -3.98
N SER A 62 -2.67 -9.10 -4.13
CA SER A 62 -1.43 -9.37 -3.37
C SER A 62 -0.43 -8.20 -3.44
N SER A 63 -0.38 -7.50 -4.58
CA SER A 63 0.46 -6.30 -4.76
C SER A 63 0.02 -5.12 -3.89
N THR A 64 -1.28 -5.00 -3.60
CA THR A 64 -1.84 -4.00 -2.66
C THR A 64 -1.42 -4.33 -1.24
N ILE A 65 -1.47 -5.62 -0.86
CA ILE A 65 -1.02 -6.10 0.45
C ILE A 65 0.48 -5.81 0.62
N TYR A 66 1.31 -6.14 -0.37
CA TYR A 66 2.74 -5.82 -0.36
C TYR A 66 3.00 -4.33 -0.14
N ARG A 67 2.34 -3.45 -0.90
CA ARG A 67 2.48 -1.99 -0.76
C ARG A 67 2.02 -1.50 0.61
N TRP A 68 0.98 -2.11 1.15
CA TRP A 68 0.46 -1.78 2.47
C TRP A 68 1.45 -2.19 3.57
N VAL A 69 1.96 -3.43 3.53
CA VAL A 69 2.96 -3.95 4.47
C VAL A 69 4.23 -3.10 4.41
N LYS A 70 4.76 -2.81 3.22
CA LYS A 70 5.96 -1.96 3.05
C LYS A 70 5.83 -0.56 3.68
N ARG A 71 4.60 -0.08 3.89
CA ARG A 71 4.33 1.25 4.46
C ARG A 71 4.07 1.23 5.97
N HIS A 72 3.54 0.13 6.52
CA HIS A 72 3.03 0.07 7.90
C HIS A 72 3.65 -1.02 8.76
N GLY A 73 4.39 -1.95 8.16
CA GLY A 73 5.15 -3.01 8.84
C GLY A 73 6.64 -2.86 8.59
#